data_AF-A0A2N2FX25-F1
#
_entry.id   AF-A0A2N2FX25-F1
#
_cell.length_a   1.000
_cell.length_b   1.000
_cell.length_c   1.000
_cell.angle_alpha   90.00
_cell.angle_beta   90.00
_cell.angle_gamma   90.00
#
_symmetry.space_group_name_H-M   'P 1'
#
loop_
_entity.id
_entity.type
_entity.pdbx_description
1 polymer ?
#
loop_
_entity_poly.entity_id
_entity_poly.type
_entity_poly.pdbx_seq_one_letter_code
_entity_poly.pdbx_strand_id
1 'polypeptide(L)' 'MNHPLFYQSGSIDGIYAHFRDGRPIEGEIFKPTGRKDQVAKLKGSYHVNWESCENNGRYWMQVIV' A
#
# COMPACT_ATOMS: atom_id res chain seq x y z
N MET A 1 -1.55 -16.60 -3.30
CA MET A 1 -2.29 -15.37 -3.67
C MET A 1 -1.40 -14.52 -4.55
N ASN A 2 -1.53 -14.63 -5.87
CA ASN A 2 -0.70 -13.90 -6.81
C ASN A 2 -1.65 -13.34 -7.87
N HIS A 3 -2.18 -12.14 -7.64
CA HIS A 3 -3.08 -11.53 -8.61
C HIS A 3 -2.19 -10.79 -9.62
N PRO A 4 -2.00 -11.31 -10.85
CA PRO A 4 -1.05 -10.73 -11.81
C PRO A 4 -1.32 -9.24 -12.08
N LEU A 5 -2.59 -8.82 -12.02
CA LEU A 5 -2.99 -7.43 -12.19
C LEU A 5 -2.45 -6.44 -11.13
N PHE A 6 -2.05 -6.91 -9.95
CA PHE A 6 -1.56 -6.01 -8.88
C PHE A 6 -0.09 -5.59 -9.09
N TYR A 7 0.73 -6.47 -9.65
CA TYR A 7 2.16 -6.19 -9.87
C TYR A 7 2.52 -5.93 -11.33
N GLN A 8 1.72 -6.42 -12.29
CA GLN A 8 2.10 -6.46 -13.70
C GLN A 8 1.39 -5.44 -14.59
N SER A 9 0.39 -4.70 -14.08
CA SER A 9 -0.21 -3.62 -14.87
C SER A 9 0.66 -2.36 -14.81
N GLY A 10 0.83 -1.67 -15.95
CA GLY A 10 1.75 -0.55 -16.09
C GLY A 10 1.24 0.80 -15.56
N SER A 11 -0.02 0.89 -15.10
CA SER A 11 -0.54 2.14 -14.54
C SER A 11 0.06 2.41 -13.16
N ILE A 12 0.52 3.64 -12.95
CA ILE A 12 1.02 4.18 -11.69
C ILE A 12 0.04 5.21 -11.11
N ASP A 13 -1.23 5.11 -11.46
CA ASP A 13 -2.24 6.10 -11.10
C ASP A 13 -2.87 5.81 -9.73
N GLY A 14 -3.26 6.88 -9.04
CA GLY A 14 -3.94 6.80 -7.74
C GLY A 14 -3.12 6.03 -6.71
N ILE A 15 -3.77 5.11 -5.99
CA ILE A 15 -3.14 4.38 -4.89
C ILE A 15 -1.95 3.51 -5.33
N TYR A 16 -1.91 3.09 -6.60
CA TYR A 16 -0.85 2.21 -7.12
C TYR A 16 0.51 2.89 -7.18
N ALA A 17 0.56 4.22 -7.28
CA ALA A 17 1.81 4.98 -7.25
C ALA A 17 2.63 4.71 -5.99
N HIS A 18 1.95 4.53 -4.84
CA HIS A 18 2.62 4.24 -3.58
C HIS A 18 3.27 2.83 -3.55
N PHE A 19 2.64 1.88 -4.24
CA PHE A 19 3.04 0.47 -4.22
C PHE A 19 3.98 0.10 -5.37
N ARG A 20 3.98 0.85 -6.48
CA ARG A 20 4.72 0.52 -7.71
C ARG A 20 5.82 1.52 -8.06
N ASP A 21 5.60 2.80 -7.75
CA ASP A 21 6.48 3.93 -8.12
C ASP A 21 7.28 4.45 -6.91
N GLY A 22 7.12 3.78 -5.75
CA GLY A 22 7.82 4.16 -4.52
C GLY A 22 7.34 5.47 -3.90
N ARG A 23 6.17 6.00 -4.30
CA ARG A 23 5.64 7.21 -3.67
C ARG A 23 5.38 6.96 -2.18
N PRO A 24 5.75 7.90 -1.30
CA PRO A 24 5.53 7.72 0.13
C PRO A 24 4.03 7.60 0.45
N ILE A 25 3.71 6.74 1.40
CA ILE A 25 2.40 6.65 2.04
C ILE A 25 2.42 7.61 3.22
N GLU A 26 1.58 8.63 3.18
CA GLU A 26 1.47 9.69 4.18
C GLU A 26 0.04 10.25 4.23
N GLY A 27 -0.28 11.00 5.29
CA GLY A 27 -1.61 11.61 5.46
C GLY A 27 -2.58 10.76 6.26
N GLU A 28 -3.80 10.58 5.76
CA GLU A 28 -4.92 10.00 6.50
C GLU A 28 -5.48 8.76 5.82
N ILE A 29 -5.64 7.67 6.57
CA ILE A 29 -6.25 6.43 6.10
C ILE A 29 -7.72 6.41 6.54
N PHE A 30 -8.60 6.30 5.55
CA PHE A 30 -10.03 6.18 5.75
C PHE A 30 -10.46 4.73 5.56
N LYS A 31 -11.42 4.27 6.37
CA LYS A 31 -12.05 2.97 6.13
C LYS A 31 -12.67 2.94 4.72
N PRO A 32 -12.33 1.96 3.86
CA PRO A 32 -12.88 1.90 2.51
C PRO A 32 -14.38 1.55 2.54
N THR A 33 -14.83 0.84 3.57
CA THR A 33 -16.21 0.41 3.78
C THR A 33 -16.59 0.50 5.26
N GLY A 34 -17.89 0.57 5.57
CA GLY A 34 -18.40 0.72 6.93
C GLY A 34 -18.46 2.17 7.41
N ARG A 35 -18.42 2.41 8.73
CA ARG A 35 -18.47 3.76 9.27
C ARG A 35 -17.19 4.54 8.89
N LYS A 36 -17.37 5.60 8.10
CA LYS A 36 -16.31 6.46 7.56
C LYS A 36 -15.85 7.56 8.52
N ASP A 37 -16.41 7.59 9.72
CA ASP A 37 -16.08 8.54 10.79
C ASP A 37 -14.73 8.24 11.46
N GLN A 38 -14.17 7.05 11.23
CA GLN A 38 -12.87 6.66 11.76
C GLN A 38 -11.75 6.91 10.74
N VAL A 39 -10.80 7.73 11.16
CA VAL A 39 -9.62 8.13 10.39
C VAL A 39 -8.38 7.76 11.19
N ALA A 40 -7.44 7.06 10.55
CA ALA A 40 -6.11 6.83 11.10
C ALA A 40 -5.13 7.82 10.49
N LYS A 41 -4.58 8.72 11.31
CA LYS A 41 -3.57 9.69 10.85
C LYS A 41 -2.18 9.06 10.90
N LEU A 42 -1.46 9.15 9.78
CA LEU A 42 -0.06 8.76 9.68
C LEU A 42 0.82 9.90 10.18
N LYS A 43 1.67 9.65 11.18
CA LYS A 43 2.60 10.65 11.73
C LYS A 43 3.92 10.77 10.96
N GLY A 44 4.05 10.11 9.81
CA GLY A 44 5.29 10.04 9.05
C GLY A 44 5.05 9.63 7.61
N SER A 45 6.16 9.53 6.87
CA SER A 45 6.22 9.20 5.45
C SER A 45 6.82 7.81 5.29
N TYR A 46 6.04 6.86 4.77
CA TYR A 46 6.41 5.44 4.72
C TYR A 46 6.61 4.97 3.28
N HIS A 47 7.71 4.29 3.01
CA HIS A 47 8.00 3.76 1.68
C HIS A 47 7.76 2.25 1.65
N VAL A 48 7.09 1.79 0.60
CA VAL A 48 6.82 0.35 0.42
C VAL A 48 8.10 -0.34 0.00
N ASN A 49 8.58 -1.25 0.85
CA ASN A 49 9.73 -2.10 0.58
C ASN A 49 9.25 -3.54 0.44
N TRP A 50 9.09 -4.00 -0.80
CA TRP A 50 8.58 -5.33 -1.08
C TRP A 50 9.59 -6.42 -0.74
N GLU A 51 9.21 -7.28 0.19
CA GLU A 51 9.90 -8.53 0.50
C GLU A 51 9.29 -9.67 -0.33
N SER A 52 10.14 -10.56 -0.85
CA SER A 52 9.68 -11.70 -1.65
C SER A 52 9.32 -12.88 -0.76
N CYS A 53 8.24 -13.59 -1.12
CA CYS A 53 7.84 -14.86 -0.54
C CYS A 53 8.02 -16.01 -1.53
N GLU A 54 8.01 -17.24 -1.01
CA GLU A 54 7.84 -18.44 -1.83
C GLU A 54 6.57 -18.34 -2.71
N ASN A 55 6.62 -18.93 -3.92
CA ASN A 55 5.54 -18.90 -4.92
C ASN A 55 5.25 -17.53 -5.57
N ASN A 56 6.29 -16.74 -5.84
CA ASN A 56 6.22 -15.42 -6.50
C ASN A 56 5.38 -14.37 -5.75
N GLY A 57 5.07 -14.60 -4.47
CA GLY A 57 4.38 -13.62 -3.64
C GLY A 57 5.30 -12.49 -3.21
N ARG A 58 4.74 -11.33 -2.86
CA ARG A 58 5.47 -10.25 -2.19
C ARG A 58 4.63 -9.68 -1.05
N TYR A 59 5.28 -9.18 -0.01
CA TYR A 59 4.64 -8.53 1.13
C TYR A 59 5.46 -7.32 1.59
N TRP A 60 4.80 -6.43 2.32
CA TRP A 60 5.44 -5.34 3.04
C TRP A 60 4.68 -5.17 4.35
N MET A 61 5.42 -4.90 5.44
CA MET A 61 4.84 -4.70 6.76
C MET A 61 5.37 -3.40 7.36
N GLN A 62 4.46 -2.58 7.86
CA GLN A 62 4.79 -1.33 8.51
C GLN A 62 3.97 -1.20 9.79
N VAL A 63 4.66 -0.87 10.88
CA VAL A 63 4.03 -0.49 12.15
C VAL A 63 3.86 1.02 12.15
N ILE A 64 2.64 1.50 12.35
CA ILE A 64 2.30 2.92 12.46
C ILE A 64 2.12 3.22 13.95
N VAL A 65 2.88 4.18 14.48
CA VAL A 65 2.92 4.56 15.91
C VAL A 65 2.39 5.99 16.13
#